data_AF-A0A239EYF9-F1
#
_entry.id   AF-A0A239EYF9-F1
#
_cell.length_a   1.000
_cell.length_b   1.000
_cell.length_c   1.000
_cell.angle_alpha   90.00
_cell.angle_beta   90.00
_cell.angle_gamma   90.00
#
_symmetry.space_group_name_H-M   'P 1'
#
loop_
_entity.id
_entity.type
_entity.pdbx_description
1 polymer ?
#
loop_
_entity_poly.entity_id
_entity_poly.type
_entity_poly.pdbx_seq_one_letter_code
_entity_poly.pdbx_strand_id
1 'polypeptide(L)' 'MMQLEELRVEINRLRNRLGRYLDQNEDHDKIFRLNIEIDELIVEYHRLLMGK' A
#
# COMPACT_ATOMS: atom_id res chain seq x y z
N MET A 1 7.08 16.45 -7.23
CA MET A 1 5.64 16.16 -7.03
C MET A 1 5.22 14.82 -7.66
N MET A 2 5.82 14.41 -8.78
CA MET A 2 5.60 13.11 -9.44
C MET A 2 5.68 11.90 -8.50
N GLN A 3 6.69 11.85 -7.62
CA GLN A 3 6.93 10.73 -6.69
C GLN A 3 5.82 10.53 -5.63
N LEU A 4 5.18 11.61 -5.14
CA LEU A 4 4.05 11.49 -4.20
C LEU A 4 2.81 10.93 -4.89
N GLU A 5 2.60 11.31 -6.16
CA GLU A 5 1.48 10.80 -6.94
C GLU A 5 1.66 9.33 -7.30
N GLU A 6 2.87 8.92 -7.66
CA GLU A 6 3.24 7.52 -7.90
C GLU A 6 2.99 6.65 -6.65
N LEU A 7 3.46 7.10 -5.48
CA LEU A 7 3.20 6.40 -4.21
C LEU A 7 1.70 6.29 -3.92
N ARG A 8 0.93 7.36 -4.12
CA ARG A 8 -0.52 7.33 -3.92
C ARG A 8 -1.19 6.32 -4.85
N VAL A 9 -0.78 6.25 -6.11
CA VAL A 9 -1.32 5.29 -7.08
C VAL A 9 -0.99 3.86 -6.67
N GLU A 10 0.25 3.59 -6.27
CA GLU A 10 0.66 2.23 -5.87
C GLU A 10 -0.02 1.77 -4.58
N ILE A 11 -0.13 2.64 -3.55
CA ILE A 11 -0.89 2.34 -2.33
C ILE A 11 -2.34 1.94 -2.68
N ASN A 12 -3.01 2.68 -3.55
CA ASN A 12 -4.38 2.35 -3.95
C ASN A 12 -4.46 1.02 -4.71
N ARG A 13 -3.49 0.75 -5.58
CA ARG A 13 -3.40 -0.52 -6.31
C ARG A 13 -3.25 -1.71 -5.36
N LEU A 14 -2.38 -1.60 -4.36
CA LEU A 14 -2.16 -2.63 -3.36
C LEU A 14 -3.37 -2.81 -2.44
N ARG A 15 -4.05 -1.72 -2.03
CA ARG A 15 -5.32 -1.82 -1.28
C ARG A 15 -6.41 -2.55 -2.05
N ASN A 16 -6.53 -2.31 -3.37
CA ASN A 16 -7.45 -3.05 -4.21
C ASN A 16 -7.08 -4.54 -4.33
N ARG A 17 -5.77 -4.85 -4.36
CA ARG A 17 -5.29 -6.24 -4.30
C ARG A 17 -5.61 -6.91 -2.96
N LEU A 18 -5.45 -6.18 -1.85
CA LEU A 18 -5.78 -6.66 -0.52
C LEU A 18 -7.27 -6.97 -0.39
N GLY A 19 -8.15 -6.09 -0.90
CA GLY A 19 -9.58 -6.35 -0.97
C GLY A 19 -9.90 -7.67 -1.69
N ARG A 20 -9.29 -7.89 -2.86
CA ARG A 20 -9.45 -9.17 -3.59
C ARG A 20 -8.95 -10.38 -2.81
N TYR A 21 -7.86 -10.25 -2.06
CA TYR A 21 -7.35 -11.35 -1.22
C TYR A 21 -8.31 -11.70 -0.09
N LEU A 22 -8.92 -10.68 0.53
CA LEU A 22 -9.93 -10.88 1.56
C LEU A 22 -11.19 -11.52 0.98
N ASP A 23 -11.66 -11.05 -0.17
CA ASP A 23 -12.84 -11.61 -0.85
C ASP A 23 -12.64 -13.07 -1.28
N GLN A 24 -11.42 -13.44 -1.65
CA GLN A 24 -11.05 -14.80 -2.09
C GLN A 24 -10.65 -15.72 -0.93
N ASN A 25 -10.68 -15.22 0.31
CA ASN A 25 -10.19 -15.92 1.49
C ASN A 25 -8.78 -16.50 1.26
N GLU A 26 -7.91 -15.69 0.64
CA GLU A 26 -6.51 -16.03 0.35
C GLU A 26 -5.72 -16.29 1.64
N ASP A 27 -4.55 -16.88 1.44
CA ASP A 27 -3.65 -17.24 2.52
C ASP A 27 -3.31 -16.05 3.44
N HIS A 28 -3.43 -16.26 4.75
CA HIS A 28 -3.21 -15.23 5.76
C HIS A 28 -1.80 -14.62 5.70
N ASP A 29 -0.77 -15.39 5.35
CA ASP A 29 0.60 -14.87 5.23
C ASP A 29 0.76 -13.97 4.00
N LYS A 30 -0.01 -14.22 2.93
CA LYS A 30 -0.06 -13.30 1.77
C LYS A 30 -0.76 -11.99 2.14
N ILE A 31 -1.88 -12.07 2.85
CA ILE A 31 -2.64 -10.91 3.32
C ILE A 31 -1.77 -10.07 4.26
N PHE A 32 -1.09 -10.72 5.20
CA PHE A 32 -0.23 -10.06 6.17
C PHE A 32 0.96 -9.35 5.51
N ARG A 33 1.66 -10.02 4.59
CA ARG A 33 2.76 -9.41 3.83
C ARG A 33 2.31 -8.20 3.02
N LEU A 34 1.16 -8.30 2.35
CA LEU A 34 0.61 -7.20 1.56
C LEU A 34 0.21 -6.00 2.44
N ASN A 35 -0.31 -6.25 3.64
CA ASN A 35 -0.58 -5.17 4.60
C ASN A 35 0.71 -4.44 5.01
N ILE A 36 1.78 -5.17 5.33
CA ILE A 36 3.08 -4.56 5.68
C ILE A 36 3.58 -3.68 4.53
N GLU A 37 3.53 -4.17 3.29
CA GLU A 37 3.96 -3.40 2.11
C GLU A 37 3.17 -2.10 1.95
N ILE A 38 1.85 -2.13 2.18
CA ILE A 38 1.00 -0.93 2.14
C ILE A 38 1.42 0.06 3.24
N ASP A 39 1.66 -0.42 4.46
CA ASP A 39 2.05 0.44 5.59
C ASP A 39 3.41 1.11 5.34
N GLU A 40 4.38 0.38 4.81
CA GLU A 40 5.70 0.91 4.43
C GLU A 40 5.58 2.05 3.40
N LEU A 41 4.74 1.88 2.38
CA LEU A 41 4.52 2.91 1.37
C LEU A 41 3.77 4.13 1.92
N ILE A 42 2.83 3.94 2.85
CA ILE A 42 2.15 5.04 3.54
C ILE A 42 3.15 5.85 4.37
N VAL A 43 4.05 5.18 5.10
CA VAL A 43 5.11 5.85 5.86
C VAL A 43 5.99 6.69 4.92
N GLU A 44 6.41 6.11 3.78
CA GLU A 44 7.23 6.83 2.81
C GLU A 44 6.49 8.02 2.18
N TYR A 45 5.21 7.85 1.86
CA TYR A 45 4.36 8.94 1.38
C TYR A 45 4.30 10.09 2.39
N HIS A 46 4.12 9.80 3.68
CA HIS A 46 4.10 10.82 4.71
C HIS A 46 5.46 11.48 4.94
N ARG A 47 6.57 10.73 4.85
CA ARG A 47 7.92 11.30 4.91
C ARG A 47 8.14 12.33 3.80
N LEU A 48 7.78 12.00 2.57
CA LEU A 48 7.89 12.92 1.43
C LEU A 48 6.93 14.12 1.52
N LEU A 49 5.78 13.94 2.18
CA LEU A 49 4.83 15.02 2.42
C LEU A 49 5.33 16.01 3.49
N MET A 50 5.97 15.52 4.56
CA MET A 50 6.48 16.33 5.67
C MET A 50 7.88 16.91 5.41
N GLY A 51 8.71 16.26 4.57
CA GLY A 51 10.03 16.73 4.18
C GLY A 51 10.02 17.82 3.09
N LYS A 52 8.90 18.52 2.93
CA LYS A 52 8.62 19.49 1.88
C LYS A 52 8.55 20.91 2.42
#